data_AF-A0A645F112-F1
#
_entry.id   AF-A0A645F112-F1
#
_cell.length_a   1.000
_cell.length_b   1.000
_cell.length_c   1.000
_cell.angle_alpha   90.00
_cell.angle_beta   90.00
_cell.angle_gamma   90.00
#
_symmetry.space_group_name_H-M   'P 1'
#
loop_
_entity.id
_entity.type
_entity.pdbx_description
1 polymer ?
#
loop_
_entity_poly.entity_id
_entity_poly.type
_entity_poly.pdbx_seq_one_letter_code
_entity_poly.pdbx_strand_id
1 'polypeptide(L)'
;MKSDWEVGGKTYFLDRNGNGMVSTIVSLDKPNEVVFRHLGTFQNGVEDTKSREVMEWSGTEEKYFPRAIDHATTELRAVTHVMQEYHEYMDHGFHNGFELLKNLAEN
;
A
#
# COMPACT_ATOMS: atom_id res chain seq x y z
N MET A 1 -0.18 -10.04 -0.93
CA MET A 1 -0.13 -9.12 -2.10
C MET A 1 0.21 -9.91 -3.36
N LYS A 2 -0.36 -9.53 -4.50
CA LYS A 2 0.00 -10.03 -5.83
C LYS A 2 0.18 -8.85 -6.77
N SER A 3 1.35 -8.72 -7.41
CA SER A 3 1.67 -7.61 -8.31
C SER A 3 2.65 -8.08 -9.39
N ASP A 4 2.56 -7.48 -10.57
CA ASP A 4 3.56 -7.56 -11.66
C ASP A 4 4.74 -6.58 -11.46
N TRP A 5 4.62 -5.63 -10.52
CA TRP A 5 5.57 -4.56 -10.26
C TRP A 5 5.82 -3.63 -11.47
N GLU A 6 4.79 -3.41 -12.28
CA GLU A 6 4.84 -2.49 -13.42
C GLU A 6 4.03 -1.21 -13.15
N VAL A 7 4.53 -0.06 -13.61
CA VAL A 7 3.77 1.19 -13.58
C VAL A 7 2.56 1.07 -14.52
N GLY A 8 1.36 1.34 -14.01
CA GLY A 8 0.10 1.09 -14.71
C GLY A 8 -0.34 -0.38 -14.68
N GLY A 9 0.48 -1.29 -14.13
CA GLY A 9 0.17 -2.69 -13.91
C GLY A 9 -0.85 -2.89 -12.80
N LYS A 10 -1.23 -4.15 -12.56
CA LYS A 10 -2.28 -4.47 -11.58
C LYS A 10 -1.70 -5.06 -10.31
N THR A 11 -2.05 -4.44 -9.19
CA THR A 11 -1.66 -4.87 -7.85
C THR A 11 -2.89 -5.20 -7.02
N TYR A 12 -2.86 -6.34 -6.35
CA TYR A 12 -3.90 -6.79 -5.42
C TYR A 12 -3.35 -6.86 -4.01
N PHE A 13 -3.97 -6.08 -3.12
CA PHE A 13 -3.78 -6.15 -1.67
C PHE A 13 -4.87 -7.05 -1.11
N LEU A 14 -4.53 -8.33 -0.87
CA LEU A 14 -5.48 -9.37 -0.47
C LEU A 14 -5.20 -9.85 0.94
N ASP A 15 -6.28 -10.11 1.68
CA ASP A 15 -6.29 -10.81 2.95
C ASP A 15 -6.11 -12.33 2.78
N ARG A 16 -6.20 -13.08 3.88
CA ARG A 16 -6.08 -14.56 3.88
C ARG A 16 -7.21 -15.26 3.15
N ASN A 17 -8.34 -14.61 2.95
CA ASN A 17 -9.51 -15.14 2.25
C ASN A 17 -9.48 -14.82 0.74
N GLY A 18 -8.50 -14.04 0.29
CA GLY A 18 -8.38 -13.62 -1.10
C GLY A 18 -9.20 -12.38 -1.45
N ASN A 19 -9.69 -11.65 -0.44
CA ASN A 19 -10.47 -10.43 -0.59
C ASN A 19 -9.63 -9.20 -0.23
N GLY A 20 -9.96 -8.03 -0.78
CA GLY A 20 -9.28 -6.79 -0.43
C GLY A 20 -9.42 -5.71 -1.48
N MET A 21 -8.30 -5.15 -1.94
CA MET A 21 -8.25 -4.00 -2.84
C MET A 21 -7.57 -4.32 -4.18
N VAL A 22 -8.12 -3.75 -5.25
CA VAL A 22 -7.46 -3.65 -6.55
C VAL A 22 -6.79 -2.28 -6.66
N SER A 23 -5.56 -2.26 -7.14
CA SER A 23 -4.69 -1.08 -7.15
C SER A 23 -3.79 -1.09 -8.38
N THR A 24 -3.14 0.03 -8.64
CA THR A 24 -2.10 0.17 -9.66
C THR A 24 -0.89 0.89 -9.09
N ILE A 25 0.28 0.65 -9.67
CA ILE A 25 1.48 1.42 -9.35
C ILE A 25 1.48 2.66 -10.25
N VAL A 26 1.48 3.84 -9.66
CA VAL A 26 1.53 5.10 -10.40
C VAL A 26 2.93 5.70 -10.46
N SER A 27 3.82 5.27 -9.56
CA SER A 27 5.24 5.59 -9.62
C SER A 27 6.08 4.46 -9.01
N LEU A 28 7.23 4.19 -9.63
CA LEU A 28 8.19 3.19 -9.20
C LEU A 28 9.60 3.63 -9.61
N ASP A 29 10.36 4.13 -8.65
CA ASP A 29 11.78 4.46 -8.81
C ASP A 29 12.58 3.59 -7.86
N LYS A 30 13.27 2.56 -8.38
CA LYS A 30 13.96 1.59 -7.52
C LYS A 30 15.36 2.11 -7.15
N PRO A 31 15.77 2.09 -5.86
CA PRO A 31 15.04 1.58 -4.68
C PRO A 31 14.30 2.68 -3.88
N ASN A 32 14.16 3.89 -4.41
CA ASN A 32 13.83 5.11 -3.66
C ASN A 32 12.33 5.35 -3.46
N GLU A 33 11.46 4.76 -4.28
CA GLU A 33 10.04 5.09 -4.29
C GLU A 33 9.17 3.96 -4.85
N VAL A 34 8.03 3.75 -4.20
CA VAL A 34 6.85 3.14 -4.84
C VAL A 34 5.58 3.86 -4.38
N VAL A 35 4.71 4.17 -5.34
CA VAL A 35 3.41 4.81 -5.09
C VAL A 35 2.32 3.92 -5.67
N PHE A 36 1.49 3.38 -4.77
CA PHE A 36 0.27 2.67 -5.13
C PHE A 36 -0.91 3.63 -5.15
N ARG A 37 -1.84 3.41 -6.08
CA ARG A 37 -3.15 4.04 -6.11
C ARG A 37 -4.22 2.96 -6.05
N HIS A 38 -5.09 3.04 -5.06
CA HIS A 38 -6.19 2.09 -4.89
C HIS A 38 -7.36 2.50 -5.78
N LEU A 39 -7.88 1.54 -6.55
CA LEU A 39 -8.90 1.76 -7.58
C LEU A 39 -10.28 1.23 -7.17
N GLY A 40 -10.32 0.33 -6.20
CA GLY A 40 -11.56 -0.30 -5.77
C GLY A 40 -11.34 -1.59 -4.99
N THR A 41 -12.43 -2.34 -4.82
CA THR A 41 -12.40 -3.60 -4.05
C THR A 41 -12.24 -4.81 -4.96
N PHE A 42 -11.73 -5.89 -4.36
CA PHE A 42 -11.72 -7.22 -4.94
C PHE A 42 -12.37 -8.18 -3.95
N GLN A 43 -13.54 -8.71 -4.28
CA GLN A 43 -14.35 -9.54 -3.40
C GLN A 43 -14.86 -10.76 -4.15
N ASN A 44 -14.66 -11.95 -3.60
CA ASN A 44 -15.13 -13.22 -4.18
C ASN A 44 -14.73 -13.41 -5.66
N GLY A 45 -13.53 -12.95 -6.03
CA GLY A 45 -13.03 -13.03 -7.41
C GLY A 45 -13.52 -11.91 -8.36
N VAL A 46 -14.29 -10.94 -7.86
CA VAL A 46 -14.86 -9.86 -8.65
C VAL A 46 -14.25 -8.52 -8.26
N GLU A 47 -13.81 -7.75 -9.26
CA GLU A 47 -13.37 -6.37 -9.10
C GLU A 47 -14.56 -5.42 -9.14
N ASP A 48 -14.61 -4.50 -8.18
CA ASP A 48 -15.51 -3.36 -8.21
C ASP A 48 -14.72 -2.06 -8.12
N THR A 49 -14.71 -1.32 -9.22
CA THR A 49 -14.04 -0.02 -9.39
C THR A 49 -15.02 1.10 -9.75
N LYS A 50 -16.32 0.81 -9.75
CA LYS A 50 -17.34 1.68 -10.36
C LYS A 50 -18.56 1.91 -9.48
N SER A 51 -18.76 1.11 -8.44
CA SER A 51 -19.85 1.37 -7.51
C SER A 51 -19.69 2.73 -6.84
N ARG A 52 -20.83 3.29 -6.40
CA ARG A 52 -20.85 4.58 -5.72
C ARG A 52 -19.96 4.59 -4.49
N GLU A 53 -19.99 3.51 -3.71
CA GLU A 53 -19.19 3.36 -2.49
C GLU A 53 -17.69 3.36 -2.80
N VAL A 54 -17.28 2.71 -3.91
CA VAL A 54 -15.88 2.73 -4.34
C VAL A 54 -15.45 4.11 -4.86
N MET A 55 -16.34 4.82 -5.57
CA MET A 55 -16.01 6.15 -6.10
C MET A 55 -15.71 7.19 -5.01
N GLU A 56 -16.18 7.00 -3.78
CA GLU A 56 -15.93 7.91 -2.66
C GLU A 56 -14.47 7.93 -2.21
N TRP A 57 -13.72 6.85 -2.44
CA TRP A 57 -12.33 6.71 -2.00
C TRP A 57 -11.37 6.25 -3.11
N SER A 58 -11.88 5.84 -4.28
CA SER A 58 -11.06 5.48 -5.44
C SER A 58 -10.09 6.61 -5.78
N GLY A 59 -8.83 6.27 -5.92
CA GLY A 59 -7.74 7.22 -6.14
C GLY A 59 -6.95 7.55 -4.88
N THR A 60 -7.32 7.01 -3.71
CA THR A 60 -6.44 7.04 -2.52
C THR A 60 -5.09 6.40 -2.82
N GLU A 61 -4.06 6.89 -2.14
CA GLU A 61 -2.69 6.52 -2.45
C GLU A 61 -1.99 6.04 -1.19
N GLU A 62 -1.13 5.06 -1.37
CA GLU A 62 -0.22 4.54 -0.36
C GLU A 62 1.18 4.58 -0.94
N LYS A 63 2.08 5.31 -0.29
CA LYS A 63 3.39 5.71 -0.82
C LYS A 63 4.48 5.30 0.14
N TYR A 64 5.59 4.81 -0.41
CA TYR A 64 6.75 4.39 0.36
C TYR A 64 8.01 5.04 -0.21
N PHE A 65 8.82 5.61 0.68
CA PHE A 65 10.06 6.30 0.35
C PHE A 65 11.19 5.81 1.24
N PRO A 66 11.98 4.81 0.79
CA PRO A 66 13.24 4.48 1.40
C PRO A 66 14.29 5.56 1.13
N ARG A 67 15.06 5.95 2.14
CA ARG A 67 16.15 6.92 2.04
C ARG A 67 17.33 6.50 2.90
N ALA A 68 18.52 6.48 2.32
CA ALA A 68 19.74 6.31 3.10
C ALA A 68 19.98 7.55 3.97
N ILE A 69 20.10 7.35 5.27
CA ILE A 69 20.52 8.39 6.22
C ILE A 69 22.04 8.40 6.32
N ASP A 70 22.65 7.22 6.36
CA ASP A 70 24.09 6.99 6.32
C ASP A 70 24.40 5.61 5.69
N HIS A 71 25.65 5.14 5.81
CA HIS A 71 26.10 3.86 5.22
C HIS A 71 25.45 2.61 5.85
N ALA A 72 24.88 2.70 7.04
CA ALA A 72 24.29 1.59 7.78
C ALA A 72 22.79 1.79 8.08
N THR A 73 22.26 3.00 7.90
CA THR A 73 20.90 3.37 8.30
C THR A 73 20.05 3.78 7.11
N THR A 74 18.88 3.16 6.98
CA THR A 74 17.82 3.55 6.02
C THR A 74 16.58 4.00 6.77
N GLU A 75 16.07 5.18 6.44
CA GLU A 75 14.72 5.61 6.81
C GLU A 75 13.72 5.06 5.80
N LEU A 76 12.64 4.44 6.28
CA LEU A 76 11.46 4.15 5.46
C LEU A 76 10.32 5.05 5.90
N ARG A 77 9.84 5.90 4.99
CA ARG A 77 8.64 6.72 5.21
C ARG A 77 7.46 6.16 4.42
N ALA A 78 6.36 5.84 5.10
CA ALA A 78 5.06 5.65 4.47
C ALA A 78 4.21 6.92 4.54
N VAL A 79 3.44 7.17 3.49
CA VAL A 79 2.39 8.21 3.45
C VAL A 79 1.15 7.56 2.85
N THR A 80 0.04 7.58 3.58
CA THR A 80 -1.22 6.98 3.12
C THR A 80 -2.37 7.97 3.24
N HIS A 81 -3.32 7.90 2.30
CA HIS A 81 -4.60 8.57 2.43
C HIS A 81 -5.54 7.69 3.28
N VAL A 82 -6.04 8.23 4.38
CA VAL A 82 -6.94 7.54 5.32
C VAL A 82 -8.11 8.44 5.67
N MET A 83 -9.32 7.88 5.73
CA MET A 83 -10.46 8.62 6.29
C MET A 83 -10.28 8.77 7.80
N GLN A 84 -10.70 9.90 8.35
CA GLN A 84 -10.47 10.24 9.77
C GLN A 84 -10.89 9.12 10.74
N GLU A 85 -12.00 8.43 10.46
CA GLU A 85 -12.51 7.33 11.28
C GLU A 85 -11.61 6.10 11.33
N TYR A 86 -10.74 5.89 10.33
CA TYR A 86 -9.79 4.77 10.28
C TYR A 86 -8.37 5.17 10.71
N HIS A 87 -8.14 6.43 11.10
CA HIS A 87 -6.80 6.94 11.39
C HIS A 87 -6.08 6.10 12.46
N GLU A 88 -6.70 5.88 13.63
CA GLU A 88 -6.09 5.12 14.72
C GLU A 88 -5.82 3.66 14.35
N TYR A 89 -6.74 3.04 13.60
CA TYR A 89 -6.59 1.67 13.13
C TYR A 89 -5.40 1.52 12.17
N MET A 90 -5.29 2.44 11.21
CA MET A 90 -4.18 2.44 10.25
C MET A 90 -2.85 2.77 10.92
N ASP A 91 -2.82 3.73 11.85
CA ASP A 91 -1.60 4.11 12.57
C ASP A 91 -1.03 2.91 13.36
N HIS A 92 -1.87 2.21 14.11
CA HIS A 92 -1.48 0.99 14.80
C HIS A 92 -1.04 -0.12 13.83
N GLY A 93 -1.73 -0.27 12.70
CA GLY A 93 -1.38 -1.24 11.65
C GLY A 93 0.00 -0.99 11.05
N PHE A 94 0.30 0.26 10.68
CA PHE A 94 1.59 0.66 10.14
C PHE A 94 2.71 0.54 11.17
N HIS A 95 2.45 0.91 12.44
CA HIS A 95 3.44 0.76 13.51
C HIS A 95 3.89 -0.69 13.66
N ASN A 96 2.94 -1.61 13.82
CA ASN A 96 3.24 -3.04 13.95
C ASN A 96 3.91 -3.61 12.69
N GLY A 97 3.46 -3.18 11.51
CA GLY A 97 4.06 -3.57 10.23
C GLY A 97 5.52 -3.14 10.13
N PHE A 98 5.84 -1.93 10.58
CA PHE A 98 7.22 -1.40 10.57
C PHE A 98 8.10 -2.05 11.62
N GLU A 99 7.59 -2.38 12.80
CA GLU A 99 8.35 -3.16 13.78
C GLU A 99 8.73 -4.54 13.22
N LEU A 100 7.79 -5.23 12.55
CA LEU A 100 8.07 -6.50 11.88
C LEU A 100 9.09 -6.32 10.75
N LEU A 101 8.96 -5.29 9.93
CA LEU A 101 9.88 -5.03 8.83
C LEU A 101 11.31 -4.78 9.33
N LYS A 102 11.48 -3.98 10.39
CA LYS A 102 12.79 -3.77 11.01
C LYS A 102 13.40 -5.09 11.47
N ASN A 103 12.60 -5.93 12.15
CA ASN A 103 13.06 -7.24 12.58
C ASN A 103 13.48 -8.16 11.42
N LEU A 104 12.83 -8.06 10.25
CA LEU A 104 13.18 -8.86 9.07
C LEU A 104 14.39 -8.33 8.30
N ALA A 105 14.64 -7.02 8.36
CA ALA A 105 15.73 -6.38 7.62
C ALA A 105 17.05 -6.33 8.40
N GLU A 106 16.97 -6.31 9.74
CA GLU A 106 18.12 -6.07 10.62
C GLU A 106 18.60 -7.33 11.38
N ASN A 107 17.86 -8.46 11.31
CA ASN A 107 18.26 -9.75 11.89
C ASN A 107 18.53 -10.81 10.82
#